data_AF-A0A0U2R5A2-F1
#
_entry.id   AF-A0A0U2R5A2-F1
#
_cell.length_a   1.000
_cell.length_b   1.000
_cell.length_c   1.000
_cell.angle_alpha   90.00
_cell.angle_beta   90.00
_cell.angle_gamma   90.00
#
_symmetry.space_group_name_H-M   'P 1'
#
loop_
_entity.id
_entity.type
_entity.pdbx_description
1 polymer ?
#
loop_
_entity_poly.entity_id
_entity_poly.type
_entity_poly.pdbx_seq_one_letter_code
_entity_poly.pdbx_strand_id
1 'polypeptide(L)'
;TVRHLDRWPLETGYPEIISDTVDLFGKTPLRDKVRMAIDATAAGKPAFDLFKQEKRLHVAALSHVVITAGDTEAQAGELCRVPKRVLVSIVQILLQSKRLQIAPKLDLAAILTQELSTFKATVRPGATNDMADWREGSDDDLVFAVALGCWQAMKQYATQGKVSGMV
;
A
#
# COMPACT_ATOMS: atom_id res chain seq x y z
N THR A 1 12.21 5.61 -3.19
CA THR A 1 12.93 4.35 -3.44
C THR A 1 12.38 3.27 -2.55
N VAL A 2 12.00 2.13 -3.12
CA VAL A 2 11.63 0.89 -2.41
C VAL A 2 12.91 0.23 -1.90
N ARG A 3 12.98 0.02 -0.58
CA ARG A 3 14.18 -0.51 0.10
C ARG A 3 13.94 -1.82 0.85
N HIS A 4 12.68 -2.19 0.99
CA HIS A 4 12.23 -3.38 1.71
C HIS A 4 10.96 -3.89 1.04
N LEU A 5 10.87 -5.21 0.87
CA LEU A 5 9.70 -5.94 0.39
C LEU A 5 9.78 -7.33 0.99
N ASP A 6 8.67 -7.79 1.56
CA ASP A 6 8.50 -9.17 1.97
C ASP A 6 7.31 -9.75 1.21
N ARG A 7 7.40 -11.04 0.89
CA ARG A 7 6.27 -11.85 0.41
C ARG A 7 6.23 -13.09 1.29
N TRP A 8 5.26 -13.13 2.20
CA TRP A 8 5.05 -14.29 3.06
C TRP A 8 4.54 -15.48 2.24
N PRO A 9 4.94 -16.72 2.59
CA PRO A 9 4.36 -17.92 2.00
C PRO A 9 2.83 -17.96 2.14
N LEU A 10 2.16 -18.67 1.23
CA LEU A 10 0.74 -18.95 1.36
C LEU A 10 0.47 -19.66 2.69
N GLU A 11 -0.71 -19.39 3.28
CA GLU A 11 -1.14 -19.93 4.58
C GLU A 11 -0.38 -19.39 5.80
N THR A 12 0.55 -18.44 5.63
CA THR A 12 1.16 -17.72 6.77
C THR A 12 0.07 -17.03 7.59
N GLY A 13 0.04 -17.29 8.89
CA GLY A 13 -0.98 -16.76 9.79
C GLY A 13 -0.80 -15.26 10.05
N TYR A 14 -1.91 -14.54 10.24
CA TYR A 14 -1.85 -13.12 10.61
C TYR A 14 -0.96 -12.80 11.83
N PRO A 15 -0.93 -13.60 12.91
CA PRO A 15 -0.05 -13.31 14.05
C PRO A 15 1.44 -13.25 13.68
N GLU A 16 1.88 -14.10 12.76
CA GLU A 16 3.27 -14.13 12.29
C GLU A 16 3.59 -12.88 11.47
N ILE A 17 2.74 -12.55 10.49
CA ILE A 17 2.86 -11.33 9.66
C ILE A 17 2.90 -10.07 10.56
N ILE A 18 2.06 -10.03 11.59
CA ILE A 18 2.02 -8.91 12.54
C ILE A 18 3.31 -8.86 13.35
N SER A 19 3.81 -10.00 13.83
CA SER A 19 5.05 -10.06 14.60
C SER A 19 6.24 -9.54 13.78
N ASP A 20 6.40 -10.02 12.54
CA ASP A 20 7.47 -9.58 11.64
C ASP A 20 7.40 -8.07 11.37
N THR A 21 6.19 -7.57 11.14
CA THR A 21 5.95 -6.15 10.88
C THR A 21 6.24 -5.28 12.11
N VAL A 22 5.83 -5.73 13.31
CA VAL A 22 6.13 -5.07 14.58
C VAL A 22 7.63 -5.01 14.82
N ASP A 23 8.34 -6.12 14.60
CA ASP A 23 9.78 -6.19 14.79
C ASP A 23 10.52 -5.28 13.80
N LEU A 24 10.05 -5.18 12.55
CA LEU A 24 10.60 -4.27 11.57
C LEU A 24 10.37 -2.80 11.95
N PHE A 25 9.12 -2.43 12.27
CA PHE A 25 8.76 -1.06 12.59
C PHE A 25 9.23 -0.62 13.97
N GLY A 26 9.55 -1.55 14.87
CA GLY A 26 10.16 -1.26 16.17
C GLY A 26 11.62 -0.79 16.08
N LYS A 27 12.31 -1.00 14.95
CA LYS A 27 13.73 -0.66 14.79
C LYS A 27 13.93 0.81 14.43
N THR A 28 14.98 1.44 14.98
CA THR A 28 15.46 2.74 14.50
C THR A 28 16.06 2.58 13.08
N PRO A 29 15.81 3.49 12.13
CA PRO A 29 15.11 4.77 12.26
C PRO A 29 13.60 4.74 11.96
N LEU A 30 12.99 3.56 11.78
CA LEU A 30 11.58 3.41 11.38
C LEU A 30 10.60 3.69 12.53
N ARG A 31 10.98 3.34 13.76
CA ARG A 31 10.16 3.48 14.96
C ARG A 31 9.47 4.83 15.07
N ASP A 32 8.15 4.80 15.21
CA ASP A 32 7.24 5.95 15.37
C ASP A 32 7.23 6.93 14.17
N LYS A 33 7.87 6.59 13.04
CA LYS A 33 7.95 7.43 11.84
C LYS A 33 7.24 6.83 10.63
N VAL A 34 6.96 5.53 10.65
CA VAL A 34 6.29 4.84 9.55
C VAL A 34 4.81 5.20 9.52
N ARG A 35 4.29 5.51 8.33
CA ARG A 35 2.85 5.56 8.07
C ARG A 35 2.46 4.30 7.33
N MET A 36 1.65 3.46 7.96
CA MET A 36 1.26 2.16 7.44
C MET A 36 -0.11 2.24 6.76
N ALA A 37 -0.26 1.61 5.61
CA ALA A 37 -1.53 1.44 4.91
C ALA A 37 -1.78 -0.05 4.70
N ILE A 38 -2.99 -0.51 5.03
CA ILE A 38 -3.40 -1.92 4.89
C ILE A 38 -4.53 -1.98 3.87
N ASP A 39 -4.38 -2.83 2.85
CA ASP A 39 -5.47 -3.17 1.94
C ASP A 39 -6.51 -4.04 2.66
N ALA A 40 -7.75 -3.58 2.69
CA ALA A 40 -8.90 -4.24 3.27
C ALA A 40 -10.09 -4.31 2.31
N THR A 41 -9.84 -4.28 1.01
CA THR A 41 -10.87 -4.33 -0.04
C THR A 41 -11.76 -5.59 0.04
N ALA A 42 -11.20 -6.70 0.53
CA ALA A 42 -11.90 -7.97 0.74
C ALA A 42 -11.66 -8.51 2.17
N ALA A 43 -11.07 -9.71 2.30
CA ALA A 43 -10.77 -10.35 3.58
C ALA A 43 -9.66 -9.65 4.42
N GLY A 44 -9.24 -8.43 4.06
CA GLY A 44 -8.16 -7.71 4.75
C GLY A 44 -8.60 -6.94 6.00
N LYS A 45 -9.92 -6.79 6.24
CA LYS A 45 -10.41 -6.13 7.47
C LYS A 45 -9.94 -6.83 8.76
N PRO A 46 -9.99 -8.17 8.89
CA PRO A 46 -9.38 -8.89 10.01
C PRO A 46 -7.92 -8.51 10.26
N ALA A 47 -7.09 -8.40 9.20
CA ALA A 47 -5.70 -7.99 9.35
C ALA A 47 -5.58 -6.58 9.92
N PHE A 48 -6.36 -5.63 9.39
CA PHE A 48 -6.40 -4.27 9.91
C PHE A 48 -6.81 -4.22 11.39
N ASP A 49 -7.86 -4.94 11.77
CA ASP A 49 -8.34 -4.98 13.16
C ASP A 49 -7.28 -5.53 14.12
N LEU A 50 -6.55 -6.57 13.69
CA LEU A 50 -5.46 -7.15 14.48
C LEU A 50 -4.27 -6.18 14.64
N PHE A 51 -3.84 -5.52 13.55
CA PHE A 51 -2.80 -4.50 13.62
C PHE A 51 -3.21 -3.32 14.52
N LYS A 52 -4.48 -2.92 14.47
CA LYS A 52 -5.03 -1.84 15.31
C LYS A 52 -5.03 -2.19 16.80
N GLN A 53 -5.13 -3.47 17.15
CA GLN A 53 -5.12 -3.95 18.53
C GLN A 53 -3.71 -4.23 19.07
N GLU A 54 -2.70 -4.31 18.21
CA GLU A 54 -1.32 -4.62 18.58
C GLU A 54 -0.63 -3.41 19.24
N LYS A 55 -0.38 -3.52 20.55
CA LYS A 55 0.21 -2.45 21.37
C LYS A 55 1.68 -2.18 21.09
N ARG A 56 2.39 -3.14 20.51
CA ARG A 56 3.81 -3.02 20.15
C ARG A 56 4.02 -2.34 18.80
N LEU A 57 2.95 -2.06 18.05
CA LEU A 57 3.03 -1.44 16.74
C LEU A 57 3.44 0.03 16.85
N HIS A 58 4.68 0.32 16.47
CA HIS A 58 5.27 1.67 16.52
C HIS A 58 5.17 2.40 15.17
N VAL A 59 3.99 2.91 14.85
CA VAL A 59 3.71 3.67 13.61
C VAL A 59 3.17 5.06 13.91
N ALA A 60 3.50 6.03 13.06
CA ALA A 60 3.00 7.41 13.14
C ALA A 60 1.52 7.51 12.74
N ALA A 61 1.05 6.61 11.87
CA ALA A 61 -0.35 6.50 11.46
C ALA A 61 -0.62 5.12 10.88
N LEU A 62 -1.86 4.65 11.05
CA LEU A 62 -2.37 3.42 10.46
C LEU A 62 -3.60 3.75 9.60
N SER A 63 -3.59 3.36 8.33
CA SER A 63 -4.66 3.63 7.37
C SER A 63 -5.34 2.33 6.91
N HIS A 64 -6.66 2.29 7.05
CA HIS A 64 -7.54 1.24 6.56
C HIS A 64 -7.93 1.57 5.12
N VAL A 65 -7.28 0.96 4.13
CA VAL A 65 -7.51 1.29 2.72
C VAL A 65 -8.47 0.28 2.10
N VAL A 66 -9.58 0.78 1.56
CA VAL A 66 -10.51 0.01 0.73
C VAL A 66 -10.35 0.49 -0.71
N ILE A 67 -9.84 -0.39 -1.58
CA ILE A 67 -9.69 -0.11 -2.99
C ILE A 67 -11.06 -0.24 -3.66
N THR A 68 -11.42 0.72 -4.51
CA THR A 68 -12.76 0.77 -5.13
C THR A 68 -12.67 0.83 -6.66
N ALA A 69 -13.71 0.38 -7.37
CA ALA A 69 -13.83 0.62 -8.82
C ALA A 69 -14.30 2.05 -9.17
N GLY A 70 -14.80 2.80 -8.18
CA GLY A 70 -15.32 4.16 -8.37
C GLY A 70 -14.26 5.22 -8.68
N ASP A 71 -14.69 6.48 -8.74
CA ASP A 71 -13.88 7.57 -9.27
C ASP A 71 -13.35 8.56 -8.23
N THR A 72 -13.88 8.56 -7.03
CA THR A 72 -13.57 9.61 -6.04
C THR A 72 -12.91 9.00 -4.81
N GLU A 73 -11.79 9.57 -4.39
CA GLU A 73 -11.22 9.26 -3.08
C GLU A 73 -12.13 9.78 -1.97
N ALA A 74 -12.30 9.00 -0.91
CA ALA A 74 -12.99 9.44 0.30
C ALA A 74 -12.22 9.02 1.55
N GLN A 75 -12.26 9.83 2.60
CA GLN A 75 -11.60 9.55 3.86
C GLN A 75 -12.53 9.84 5.04
N ALA A 76 -12.64 8.87 5.95
CA ALA A 76 -13.39 8.97 7.20
C ALA A 76 -12.52 8.40 8.34
N GLY A 77 -11.83 9.29 9.05
CA GLY A 77 -10.84 8.89 10.05
C GLY A 77 -9.69 8.09 9.42
N GLU A 78 -9.52 6.86 9.88
CA GLU A 78 -8.51 5.91 9.37
C GLU A 78 -8.96 5.21 8.08
N LEU A 79 -10.27 5.19 7.78
CA LEU A 79 -10.83 4.56 6.58
C LEU A 79 -10.62 5.45 5.36
N CYS A 80 -9.93 4.91 4.36
CA CYS A 80 -9.64 5.55 3.10
C CYS A 80 -10.20 4.69 1.96
N ARG A 81 -11.16 5.23 1.20
CA ARG A 81 -11.65 4.62 -0.04
C ARG A 81 -10.83 5.19 -1.19
N VAL A 82 -10.10 4.33 -1.90
CA VAL A 82 -9.15 4.74 -2.93
C VAL A 82 -9.47 4.03 -4.24
N PRO A 83 -9.83 4.77 -5.31
CA PRO A 83 -9.98 4.19 -6.63
C PRO A 83 -8.75 3.42 -7.09
N LYS A 84 -8.92 2.20 -7.64
CA LYS A 84 -7.83 1.42 -8.25
C LYS A 84 -7.04 2.26 -9.26
N ARG A 85 -7.75 3.00 -10.12
CA ARG A 85 -7.16 3.89 -11.12
C ARG A 85 -6.20 4.93 -10.52
N VAL A 86 -6.47 5.43 -9.32
CA VAL A 86 -5.59 6.40 -8.66
C VAL A 86 -4.28 5.76 -8.25
N LEU A 87 -4.31 4.56 -7.65
CA LEU A 87 -3.11 3.80 -7.29
C LEU A 87 -2.24 3.50 -8.53
N VAL A 88 -2.88 3.05 -9.61
CA VAL A 88 -2.20 2.80 -10.89
C VAL A 88 -1.57 4.08 -11.43
N SER A 89 -2.32 5.18 -11.52
CA SER A 89 -1.81 6.45 -12.03
C SER A 89 -0.62 6.96 -11.22
N ILE A 90 -0.65 6.82 -9.90
CA ILE A 90 0.48 7.19 -9.03
C ILE A 90 1.74 6.41 -9.40
N VAL A 91 1.64 5.08 -9.49
CA VAL A 91 2.80 4.24 -9.84
C VAL A 91 3.34 4.58 -11.23
N GLN A 92 2.46 4.74 -12.23
CA GLN A 92 2.85 5.10 -13.59
C GLN A 92 3.59 6.44 -13.64
N ILE A 93 3.04 7.49 -13.01
CA ILE A 93 3.67 8.81 -12.96
C ILE A 93 5.04 8.74 -12.28
N LEU A 94 5.15 8.01 -11.16
CA LEU A 94 6.41 7.90 -10.43
C LEU A 94 7.46 7.08 -11.18
N LEU A 95 7.08 6.06 -11.93
CA LEU A 95 8.00 5.30 -12.79
C LEU A 95 8.48 6.14 -13.98
N GLN A 96 7.56 6.78 -14.71
CA GLN A 96 7.88 7.64 -15.86
C GLN A 96 8.79 8.81 -15.47
N SER A 97 8.55 9.41 -14.30
CA SER A 97 9.39 10.49 -13.76
C SER A 97 10.66 9.99 -13.05
N LYS A 98 10.92 8.68 -13.03
CA LYS A 98 12.07 8.04 -12.34
C LYS A 98 12.12 8.32 -10.84
N ARG A 99 10.99 8.64 -10.21
CA ARG A 99 10.84 8.90 -8.76
C ARG A 99 10.50 7.65 -7.95
N LEU A 100 9.89 6.65 -8.59
CA LEU A 100 9.84 5.29 -8.05
C LEU A 100 11.07 4.52 -8.53
N GLN A 101 11.95 4.21 -7.59
CA GLN A 101 13.18 3.45 -7.83
C GLN A 101 13.15 2.21 -6.92
N ILE A 102 13.65 1.08 -7.41
CA ILE A 102 13.77 -0.16 -6.65
C ILE A 102 15.25 -0.32 -6.28
N ALA A 103 15.54 -0.59 -5.00
CA ALA A 103 16.91 -0.83 -4.58
C ALA A 103 17.49 -2.07 -5.28
N PRO A 104 18.67 -1.99 -5.92
CA PRO A 104 19.19 -3.09 -6.74
C PRO A 104 19.49 -4.39 -5.98
N LYS A 105 19.74 -4.29 -4.67
CA LYS A 105 20.06 -5.43 -3.79
C LYS A 105 18.83 -6.01 -3.08
N LEU A 106 17.63 -5.59 -3.48
CA LEU A 106 16.41 -6.10 -2.87
C LEU A 106 16.10 -7.48 -3.46
N ASP A 107 15.92 -8.48 -2.60
CA ASP A 107 15.73 -9.87 -3.02
C ASP A 107 14.54 -10.04 -3.97
N LEU A 108 13.45 -9.29 -3.71
CA LEU A 108 12.25 -9.29 -4.54
C LEU A 108 12.29 -8.25 -5.68
N ALA A 109 13.43 -7.62 -5.99
CA ALA A 109 13.52 -6.61 -7.04
C ALA A 109 13.11 -7.15 -8.42
N ALA A 110 13.64 -8.30 -8.81
CA ALA A 110 13.36 -8.90 -10.11
C ALA A 110 11.88 -9.28 -10.25
N ILE A 111 11.29 -9.81 -9.17
CA ILE A 111 9.87 -10.18 -9.11
C ILE A 111 9.00 -8.92 -9.21
N LEU A 112 9.27 -7.89 -8.42
CA LEU A 112 8.54 -6.62 -8.52
C LEU A 112 8.65 -6.00 -9.92
N THR A 113 9.84 -6.01 -10.54
CA THR A 113 10.01 -5.51 -11.91
C THR A 113 9.18 -6.30 -12.90
N GLN A 114 9.16 -7.63 -12.77
CA GLN A 114 8.35 -8.49 -13.62
C GLN A 114 6.86 -8.16 -13.47
N GLU A 115 6.35 -8.11 -12.23
CA GLU A 115 4.95 -7.81 -11.95
C GLU A 115 4.55 -6.43 -12.45
N LEU A 116 5.38 -5.40 -12.21
CA LEU A 116 5.15 -4.05 -12.75
C LEU A 116 5.10 -4.02 -14.28
N SER A 117 5.86 -4.89 -14.97
CA SER A 117 5.88 -4.95 -16.44
C SER A 117 4.66 -5.65 -17.02
N THR A 118 4.08 -6.61 -16.29
CA THR A 118 2.91 -7.38 -16.70
C THR A 118 1.60 -6.79 -16.18
N PHE A 119 1.67 -5.91 -15.19
CA PHE A 119 0.52 -5.26 -14.58
C PHE A 119 -0.26 -4.44 -15.62
N LYS A 120 -1.41 -4.98 -16.02
CA LYS A 120 -2.39 -4.27 -16.86
C LYS A 120 -3.40 -3.62 -15.93
N ALA A 121 -3.67 -2.35 -16.18
CA ALA A 121 -4.75 -1.63 -15.53
C ALA A 121 -5.92 -1.59 -16.50
N THR A 122 -6.65 -2.70 -16.62
CA THR A 122 -7.87 -2.76 -17.41
C THR A 122 -9.00 -2.19 -16.56
N VAL A 123 -9.07 -0.86 -16.48
CA VAL A 123 -10.24 -0.19 -15.92
C VAL A 123 -11.37 -0.33 -16.93
N ARG A 124 -12.27 -1.29 -16.73
CA ARG A 124 -13.48 -1.41 -17.56
C ARG A 124 -14.46 -0.30 -17.16
N PRO A 125 -14.82 0.63 -18.06
CA PRO A 125 -15.82 1.64 -17.77
C PRO A 125 -17.16 0.97 -17.48
N GLY A 126 -17.76 1.23 -16.32
CA GLY A 126 -19.10 0.73 -15.96
C GLY A 126 -19.17 -0.66 -15.34
N ALA A 127 -18.06 -1.28 -14.97
CA ALA A 127 -18.09 -2.52 -14.17
C ALA A 127 -18.55 -2.20 -12.73
N THR A 128 -19.80 -2.52 -12.41
CA THR A 128 -20.42 -2.37 -11.08
C THR A 128 -20.05 -3.51 -10.12
N ASN A 129 -19.32 -4.53 -10.57
CA ASN A 129 -18.88 -5.63 -9.74
C ASN A 129 -17.51 -5.34 -9.12
N ASP A 130 -17.53 -4.59 -8.01
CA ASP A 130 -16.37 -4.19 -7.20
C ASP A 130 -15.47 -5.37 -6.71
N MET A 131 -15.95 -6.62 -6.78
CA MET A 131 -15.30 -7.75 -6.11
C MET A 131 -14.60 -8.77 -7.03
N ALA A 132 -14.97 -8.89 -8.31
CA ALA A 132 -14.52 -10.01 -9.16
C ALA A 132 -13.29 -9.69 -10.03
N ASP A 133 -13.03 -8.41 -10.32
CA ASP A 133 -12.02 -7.95 -11.30
C ASP A 133 -10.81 -7.25 -10.64
N TRP A 134 -10.66 -7.33 -9.31
CA TRP A 134 -9.64 -6.55 -8.61
C TRP A 134 -8.20 -7.04 -8.89
N ARG A 135 -8.04 -8.36 -9.14
CA ARG A 135 -6.80 -8.99 -9.62
C ARG A 135 -6.90 -9.27 -11.11
N GLU A 136 -6.00 -8.69 -11.89
CA GLU A 136 -5.93 -8.92 -13.34
C GLU A 136 -4.82 -9.92 -13.71
N GLY A 137 -3.80 -10.09 -12.85
CA GLY A 137 -2.79 -11.15 -12.91
C GLY A 137 -2.88 -12.16 -11.74
N SER A 138 -2.12 -13.26 -11.84
CA SER A 138 -2.04 -14.27 -10.76
C SER A 138 -1.40 -13.71 -9.49
N ASP A 139 -0.44 -12.77 -9.62
CA ASP A 139 0.35 -12.23 -8.53
C ASP A 139 0.65 -10.72 -8.77
N ASP A 140 -0.25 -9.84 -8.35
CA ASP A 140 -0.08 -8.36 -8.39
C ASP A 140 0.14 -7.75 -6.99
N ASP A 141 0.31 -8.57 -5.97
CA ASP A 141 0.37 -8.16 -4.56
C ASP A 141 1.53 -7.21 -4.25
N LEU A 142 2.73 -7.41 -4.82
CA LEU A 142 3.84 -6.48 -4.60
C LEU A 142 3.58 -5.14 -5.30
N VAL A 143 2.96 -5.15 -6.48
CA VAL A 143 2.56 -3.93 -7.17
C VAL A 143 1.59 -3.12 -6.31
N PHE A 144 0.56 -3.78 -5.77
CA PHE A 144 -0.41 -3.11 -4.88
C PHE A 144 0.22 -2.63 -3.56
N ALA A 145 1.09 -3.43 -2.94
CA ALA A 145 1.81 -3.04 -1.74
C ALA A 145 2.65 -1.77 -1.98
N VAL A 146 3.38 -1.72 -3.10
CA VAL A 146 4.17 -0.55 -3.52
C VAL A 146 3.26 0.64 -3.85
N ALA A 147 2.14 0.40 -4.54
CA ALA A 147 1.21 1.46 -4.91
C ALA A 147 0.59 2.13 -3.68
N LEU A 148 0.18 1.34 -2.68
CA LEU A 148 -0.32 1.84 -1.39
C LEU A 148 0.75 2.62 -0.64
N GLY A 149 2.00 2.13 -0.61
CA GLY A 149 3.12 2.87 -0.04
C GLY A 149 3.36 4.22 -0.73
N CYS A 150 3.28 4.27 -2.05
CA CYS A 150 3.42 5.50 -2.83
C CYS A 150 2.27 6.49 -2.56
N TRP A 151 1.04 5.99 -2.52
CA TRP A 151 -0.15 6.78 -2.20
C TRP A 151 -0.06 7.38 -0.79
N GLN A 152 0.33 6.58 0.20
CA GLN A 152 0.49 7.05 1.58
C GLN A 152 1.58 8.13 1.70
N ALA A 153 2.71 7.96 0.98
CA ALA A 153 3.77 8.95 0.93
C ALA A 153 3.30 10.26 0.29
N MET A 154 2.54 10.20 -0.81
CA MET A 154 1.97 11.41 -1.44
C MET A 154 1.02 12.16 -0.52
N LYS A 155 0.14 11.45 0.19
CA LYS A 155 -0.79 12.06 1.17
C LYS A 155 -0.02 12.77 2.27
N GLN A 156 1.08 12.18 2.76
CA GLN A 156 1.95 12.83 3.74
C GLN A 156 2.55 14.14 3.24
N TYR A 157 3.10 14.15 2.01
CA TYR A 157 3.66 15.38 1.42
C TYR A 157 2.59 16.47 1.28
N ALA A 158 1.38 16.13 0.85
CA ALA A 158 0.28 17.08 0.74
C ALA A 158 -0.13 17.67 2.11
N THR A 159 -0.13 16.87 3.17
CA THR A 159 -0.41 17.36 4.53
C THR A 159 0.72 18.24 5.07
N GLN A 160 1.98 17.86 4.87
CA GLN A 160 3.13 18.66 5.31
C GLN A 160 3.23 20.01 4.57
N GLY A 161 2.92 20.03 3.26
CA GLY A 161 2.87 21.26 2.48
C GLY A 161 1.75 22.21 2.90
N LYS A 162 0.60 21.68 3.34
CA LYS A 162 -0.49 22.50 3.92
C LYS A 162 -0.12 23.11 5.27
N VAL A 163 0.62 22.39 6.12
CA VAL A 163 1.06 22.89 7.42
C VAL A 163 2.16 23.96 7.26
N SER A 164 3.09 23.79 6.31
CA SER A 164 4.14 24.77 6.05
C SER A 164 3.66 26.08 5.41
N GLY A 165 2.46 26.11 4.84
CA GLY A 165 1.83 27.33 4.29
C GLY A 165 0.94 28.08 5.28
N MET A 166 0.86 27.62 6.53
CA MET A 166 0.08 28.24 7.61
C MET A 166 0.95 28.78 8.76
N VAL A 167 2.26 28.92 8.55
CA VAL A 167 3.22 29.52 9.50
C VAL A 167 3.85 30.76 8.89
#